data_AF-A0A6J7H7M9-F1
#
_entry.id   AF-A0A6J7H7M9-F1
#
_cell.length_a   1.000
_cell.length_b   1.000
_cell.length_c   1.000
_cell.angle_alpha   90.00
_cell.angle_beta   90.00
_cell.angle_gamma   90.00
#
_symmetry.space_group_name_H-M   'P 1'
#
loop_
_entity.id
_entity.type
_entity.pdbx_description
1 polymer ?
#
loop_
_entity_poly.entity_id
_entity_poly.type
_entity_poly.pdbx_seq_one_letter_code
_entity_poly.pdbx_strand_id
1 'polypeptide(L)'
;MTFKYGLGDEFIGVLKTLHTLGLDSTDQVNVRGVNVSPRDVVAAVLPDPANIGHLMHGKTCAGTWVTGLGKDGKPRQVYLYHVADNDWTMQEYGVQAVVWQTAMNPLVALELLATGVWSGVGVLGPEAFDSVPFLELLESAHGQKFGHREETVSAK
;
A
#
# COMPACT_ATOMS: atom_id res chain seq x y z
N MET A 1 12.78 -11.01 6.22
CA MET A 1 11.66 -10.06 6.02
C MET A 1 10.65 -10.73 5.09
N THR A 2 9.36 -10.62 5.38
CA THR A 2 8.30 -11.10 4.48
C THR A 2 7.34 -9.95 4.17
N PHE A 3 6.73 -10.00 3.00
CA PHE A 3 5.71 -9.04 2.56
C PHE A 3 4.41 -9.80 2.29
N LYS A 4 3.29 -9.26 2.78
CA LYS A 4 1.96 -9.84 2.62
C LYS A 4 1.00 -8.75 2.16
N TYR A 5 0.05 -9.12 1.32
CA TYR A 5 -1.04 -8.26 0.88
C TYR A 5 -2.34 -9.07 0.92
N GLY A 6 -3.44 -8.41 1.24
CA GLY A 6 -4.74 -9.06 1.36
C GLY A 6 -5.37 -9.28 0.00
N LEU A 7 -5.65 -10.53 -0.35
CA LEU A 7 -6.46 -10.88 -1.51
C LEU A 7 -7.66 -11.70 -1.03
N GLY A 8 -8.87 -11.30 -1.44
CA GLY A 8 -10.08 -12.09 -1.20
C GLY A 8 -10.14 -13.32 -2.10
N ASP A 9 -10.78 -14.38 -1.62
CA ASP A 9 -10.89 -15.66 -2.35
C ASP A 9 -11.51 -15.51 -3.74
N GLU A 10 -12.51 -14.63 -3.88
CA GLU A 10 -13.13 -14.32 -5.17
C GLU A 10 -12.12 -13.76 -6.17
N PHE A 11 -11.34 -12.76 -5.75
CA PHE A 11 -10.32 -12.15 -6.60
C PHE A 11 -9.22 -13.15 -6.98
N ILE A 12 -8.81 -14.00 -6.04
CA ILE A 12 -7.89 -15.12 -6.32
C ILE A 12 -8.49 -16.06 -7.37
N GLY A 13 -9.79 -16.35 -7.29
CA GLY A 13 -10.51 -17.17 -8.28
C GLY A 13 -10.49 -16.54 -9.68
N VAL A 14 -10.73 -15.22 -9.77
CA VAL A 14 -10.67 -14.48 -11.04
C VAL A 14 -9.26 -14.56 -11.65
N LEU A 15 -8.22 -14.28 -10.86
CA LEU A 15 -6.84 -14.34 -11.34
C LEU A 15 -6.45 -15.75 -11.81
N LYS A 16 -6.83 -16.80 -11.06
CA LYS A 16 -6.62 -18.19 -11.47
C LYS A 16 -7.33 -18.54 -12.77
N THR A 17 -8.54 -18.00 -12.98
CA THR A 17 -9.31 -18.22 -14.20
C THR A 17 -8.63 -17.54 -15.40
N LEU A 18 -8.21 -16.28 -15.25
CA LEU A 18 -7.46 -15.56 -16.28
C LEU A 18 -6.18 -16.33 -16.65
N HIS A 19 -5.43 -16.79 -15.65
CA HIS A 19 -4.22 -17.57 -15.85
C HIS A 19 -4.48 -18.91 -16.55
N THR A 20 -5.49 -19.67 -16.11
CA THR A 20 -5.83 -20.99 -16.68
C THR A 20 -6.21 -20.89 -18.16
N LEU A 21 -6.85 -19.78 -18.55
CA LEU A 21 -7.23 -19.51 -19.93
C LEU A 21 -6.12 -18.85 -20.76
N GLY A 22 -4.97 -18.54 -20.16
CA GLY A 22 -3.86 -17.81 -20.81
C GLY A 22 -4.17 -16.35 -21.11
N LEU A 23 -5.18 -15.77 -20.44
CA LEU A 23 -5.61 -14.39 -20.64
C LEU A 23 -4.68 -13.36 -19.98
N ASP A 24 -3.74 -13.80 -19.14
CA ASP A 24 -2.66 -12.98 -18.56
C ASP A 24 -1.40 -12.95 -19.44
N SER A 25 -1.37 -13.69 -20.54
CA SER A 25 -0.20 -13.79 -21.44
C SER A 25 0.04 -12.51 -22.26
N THR A 26 1.31 -12.15 -22.39
CA THR A 26 1.79 -11.10 -23.30
C THR A 26 2.00 -11.58 -24.73
N ASP A 27 2.04 -12.90 -24.95
CA ASP A 27 2.31 -13.45 -26.27
C ASP A 27 1.11 -13.20 -27.19
N GLN A 28 1.42 -12.79 -28.42
CA GLN A 28 0.38 -12.47 -29.39
C GLN A 28 -0.30 -13.74 -29.92
N VAL A 29 -1.63 -13.69 -30.01
CA VAL A 29 -2.45 -14.71 -30.66
C VAL A 29 -3.17 -14.11 -31.87
N ASN A 30 -3.34 -14.89 -32.93
CA ASN A 30 -4.07 -14.45 -34.12
C ASN A 30 -5.58 -14.61 -33.91
N VAL A 31 -6.31 -13.50 -33.92
CA VAL A 31 -7.77 -13.46 -33.86
C VAL A 31 -8.27 -12.91 -35.19
N ARG A 32 -8.68 -13.83 -36.09
CA ARG A 32 -9.23 -13.48 -37.41
C ARG A 32 -8.31 -12.55 -38.23
N GLY A 33 -7.00 -12.81 -38.21
CA GLY A 33 -6.01 -12.04 -38.95
C GLY A 33 -5.39 -10.87 -38.18
N VAL A 34 -5.88 -10.55 -36.98
CA VAL A 34 -5.29 -9.52 -36.11
C VAL A 34 -4.50 -10.19 -34.99
N ASN A 35 -3.24 -9.81 -34.82
CA ASN A 35 -2.43 -10.28 -33.70
C ASN A 35 -2.67 -9.39 -32.48
N VAL A 36 -3.13 -10.00 -31.38
CA VAL A 36 -3.43 -9.30 -30.12
C VAL A 36 -2.84 -10.06 -28.94
N SER A 37 -2.40 -9.35 -27.90
CA SER A 37 -2.09 -9.96 -26.60
C SER A 37 -3.39 -10.16 -25.82
N PRO A 38 -3.68 -11.39 -25.31
CA PRO A 38 -4.83 -11.62 -24.44
C PRO A 38 -4.87 -10.66 -23.23
N ARG A 39 -3.71 -10.39 -22.61
CA ARG A 39 -3.60 -9.46 -21.47
C ARG A 39 -4.05 -8.06 -21.83
N ASP A 40 -3.65 -7.56 -23.00
CA ASP A 40 -4.02 -6.20 -23.42
C ASP A 40 -5.52 -6.09 -23.70
N VAL A 41 -6.17 -7.17 -24.17
CA VAL A 41 -7.64 -7.23 -24.29
C VAL A 41 -8.31 -7.16 -22.92
N VAL A 42 -7.82 -7.92 -21.94
CA VAL A 42 -8.33 -7.86 -20.56
C VAL A 42 -8.15 -6.46 -19.98
N ALA A 43 -6.97 -5.86 -20.13
CA ALA A 43 -6.69 -4.51 -19.66
C ALA A 43 -7.61 -3.47 -20.30
N ALA A 44 -7.91 -3.60 -21.59
CA ALA A 44 -8.76 -2.65 -22.32
C ALA A 44 -10.25 -2.69 -21.90
N VAL A 45 -10.72 -3.81 -21.33
CA VAL A 45 -12.12 -3.93 -20.87
C VAL A 45 -12.29 -3.67 -19.37
N LEU A 46 -11.19 -3.65 -18.60
CA LEU A 46 -11.24 -3.31 -17.19
C LEU A 46 -11.57 -1.81 -17.04
N PRO A 47 -12.44 -1.45 -16.07
CA PRO A 47 -12.69 -0.05 -15.78
C PRO A 47 -11.41 0.60 -15.26
N ASP A 48 -11.21 1.87 -15.60
CA ASP A 48 -10.10 2.65 -15.09
C ASP A 48 -10.21 2.78 -13.55
N PRO A 49 -9.20 2.28 -12.79
CA PRO A 49 -9.19 2.38 -11.32
C PRO A 49 -9.40 3.81 -10.80
N ALA A 50 -8.94 4.83 -11.54
CA ALA A 50 -9.10 6.22 -11.15
C ALA A 50 -10.57 6.67 -11.15
N ASN A 51 -11.42 6.05 -11.97
CA ASN A 51 -12.81 6.46 -12.15
C ASN A 51 -13.81 5.66 -11.31
N ILE A 52 -13.39 4.56 -10.68
CA ILE A 52 -14.26 3.68 -9.89
C ILE A 52 -14.13 3.85 -8.38
N GLY A 53 -13.33 4.81 -7.90
CA GLY A 53 -13.13 5.03 -6.47
C GLY A 53 -14.43 5.26 -5.66
N HIS A 54 -15.45 5.83 -6.30
CA HIS A 54 -16.78 6.04 -5.72
C HIS A 54 -17.61 4.75 -5.53
N LEU A 55 -17.23 3.66 -6.19
CA LEU A 55 -17.85 2.33 -6.05
C LEU A 55 -17.16 1.51 -4.94
N MET A 56 -16.00 1.96 -4.48
CA MET A 56 -15.21 1.28 -3.46
C MET A 56 -15.63 1.78 -2.07
N HIS A 57 -15.82 0.85 -1.15
CA HIS A 57 -16.13 1.17 0.25
C HIS A 57 -15.23 0.38 1.18
N GLY A 58 -15.04 0.93 2.38
CA GLY A 58 -14.24 0.33 3.42
C GLY A 58 -12.87 1.00 3.59
N LYS A 59 -11.97 0.27 4.24
CA LYS A 59 -10.71 0.80 4.74
C LYS A 59 -9.53 0.01 4.22
N THR A 60 -8.46 0.72 3.96
CA THR A 60 -7.14 0.14 3.69
C THR A 60 -6.33 0.14 4.99
N CYS A 61 -5.47 -0.85 5.16
CA CYS A 61 -4.57 -0.95 6.30
C CYS A 61 -3.21 -1.38 5.79
N ALA A 62 -2.22 -0.52 5.97
CA ALA A 62 -0.82 -0.84 5.70
C ALA A 62 -0.06 -0.82 7.02
N GLY A 63 0.77 -1.82 7.25
CA GLY A 63 1.48 -1.94 8.51
C GLY A 63 2.65 -2.90 8.46
N THR A 64 3.44 -2.85 9.52
CA THR A 64 4.61 -3.71 9.71
C THR A 64 4.49 -4.42 11.05
N TRP A 65 4.56 -5.75 11.01
CA TRP A 65 4.68 -6.58 12.20
C TRP A 65 6.15 -6.84 12.49
N VAL A 66 6.61 -6.35 13.63
CA VAL A 66 8.00 -6.43 14.07
C VAL A 66 8.09 -7.35 15.27
N THR A 67 8.99 -8.33 15.21
CA THR A 67 9.28 -9.25 16.30
C THR A 67 10.76 -9.16 16.67
N GLY A 68 11.07 -9.25 17.96
CA GLY A 68 12.45 -9.14 18.43
C GLY A 68 12.55 -9.05 19.94
N LEU A 69 13.66 -8.47 20.43
CA LEU A 69 13.83 -8.15 21.85
C LEU A 69 13.43 -6.70 22.11
N GLY A 70 12.71 -6.47 23.20
CA GLY A 70 12.45 -5.15 23.73
C GLY A 70 13.71 -4.49 24.30
N LYS A 71 13.59 -3.21 24.67
CA LYS A 71 14.68 -2.47 25.34
C LYS A 71 15.06 -3.08 26.69
N ASP A 72 14.17 -3.87 27.28
CA ASP A 72 14.36 -4.62 28.52
C ASP A 72 14.98 -6.02 28.29
N GLY A 73 15.33 -6.37 27.05
CA GLY A 73 15.90 -7.66 26.67
C GLY A 73 14.90 -8.81 26.59
N LYS A 74 13.59 -8.56 26.78
CA LYS A 74 12.56 -9.60 26.73
C LYS A 74 11.95 -9.73 25.33
N PRO A 75 11.43 -10.90 24.92
CA PRO A 75 10.70 -11.03 23.66
C PRO A 75 9.54 -10.03 23.57
N ARG A 76 9.43 -9.35 22.42
CA ARG A 76 8.39 -8.37 22.12
C ARG A 76 7.92 -8.51 20.67
N GLN A 77 6.64 -8.25 20.46
CA GLN A 77 6.02 -8.25 19.14
C GLN A 77 5.09 -7.05 19.02
N VAL A 78 5.26 -6.24 17.97
CA VAL A 78 4.49 -5.02 17.78
C VAL A 78 3.97 -4.98 16.35
N TYR A 79 2.70 -4.65 16.18
CA TYR A 79 2.14 -4.29 14.89
C TYR A 79 1.96 -2.78 14.80
N LEU A 80 2.71 -2.14 13.90
CA LEU A 80 2.60 -0.72 13.56
C LEU A 80 1.76 -0.60 12.30
N TYR A 81 0.76 0.27 12.26
CA TYR A 81 -0.15 0.34 11.13
C TYR A 81 -0.75 1.73 10.92
N HIS A 82 -1.17 2.01 9.68
CA HIS A 82 -1.95 3.17 9.29
C HIS A 82 -3.20 2.70 8.55
N VAL A 83 -4.33 3.34 8.85
CA VAL A 83 -5.64 3.03 8.27
C VAL A 83 -6.15 4.24 7.51
N ALA A 84 -6.52 4.07 6.24
CA ALA A 84 -7.20 5.09 5.46
C ALA A 84 -8.60 4.62 5.05
N ASP A 85 -9.60 5.49 5.24
CA ASP A 85 -10.99 5.24 4.89
C ASP A 85 -11.29 5.80 3.50
N ASN A 86 -11.86 4.96 2.62
CA ASN A 86 -12.08 5.35 1.23
C ASN A 86 -13.14 6.43 1.08
N ASP A 87 -14.21 6.39 1.88
CA ASP A 87 -15.29 7.38 1.79
C ASP A 87 -14.75 8.76 2.18
N TRP A 88 -13.93 8.82 3.24
CA TRP A 88 -13.22 10.04 3.63
C TRP A 88 -12.25 10.55 2.56
N THR A 89 -11.38 9.70 2.00
CA THR A 89 -10.41 10.14 0.97
C THR A 89 -11.10 10.59 -0.32
N MET A 90 -12.19 9.93 -0.70
CA MET A 90 -13.01 10.33 -1.85
C MET A 90 -13.70 11.67 -1.59
N GLN A 91 -14.22 11.90 -0.38
CA GLN A 91 -14.88 13.15 -0.02
C GLN A 91 -13.89 14.33 0.00
N GLU A 92 -12.73 14.18 0.63
CA GLU A 92 -11.79 15.28 0.85
C GLU A 92 -10.87 15.53 -0.35
N TYR A 93 -10.46 14.47 -1.05
CA TYR A 93 -9.42 14.55 -2.10
C TYR A 93 -9.88 14.03 -3.47
N GLY A 94 -11.09 13.45 -3.58
CA GLY A 94 -11.59 12.91 -4.84
C GLY A 94 -10.85 11.68 -5.35
N VAL A 95 -10.07 11.01 -4.50
CA VAL A 95 -9.24 9.86 -4.87
C VAL A 95 -9.40 8.71 -3.88
N GLN A 96 -9.22 7.48 -4.38
CA GLN A 96 -9.34 6.27 -3.56
C GLN A 96 -8.25 6.17 -2.47
N ALA A 97 -8.56 5.48 -1.38
CA ALA A 97 -7.69 5.37 -0.20
C ALA A 97 -6.28 4.86 -0.51
N VAL A 98 -6.13 3.89 -1.43
CA VAL A 98 -4.82 3.34 -1.82
C VAL A 98 -3.93 4.39 -2.48
N VAL A 99 -4.51 5.17 -3.40
CA VAL A 99 -3.79 6.25 -4.12
C VAL A 99 -3.41 7.34 -3.14
N TRP A 100 -4.37 7.77 -2.33
CA TRP A 100 -4.15 8.78 -1.31
C TRP A 100 -3.05 8.37 -0.32
N GLN A 101 -3.10 7.14 0.22
CA GLN A 101 -2.11 6.64 1.18
C GLN A 101 -0.72 6.48 0.55
N THR A 102 -0.65 6.16 -0.74
CA THR A 102 0.62 6.09 -1.50
C THR A 102 1.23 7.49 -1.67
N ALA A 103 0.42 8.51 -1.94
CA ALA A 103 0.88 9.89 -2.13
C ALA A 103 1.26 10.58 -0.82
N MET A 104 0.66 10.17 0.29
CA MET A 104 0.87 10.81 1.60
C MET A 104 2.30 10.67 2.11
N ASN A 105 2.88 9.48 1.99
CA ASN A 105 4.23 9.20 2.48
C ASN A 105 5.33 10.05 1.80
N PRO A 106 5.40 10.14 0.45
CA PRO A 106 6.38 10.99 -0.21
C PRO A 106 6.13 12.49 0.05
N LEU A 107 4.88 12.94 0.22
CA LEU A 107 4.59 14.32 0.61
C LEU A 107 5.28 14.67 1.94
N VAL A 108 5.03 13.89 2.99
CA VAL A 108 5.64 14.10 4.32
C VAL A 108 7.17 14.06 4.24
N ALA A 109 7.73 13.10 3.49
CA ALA A 109 9.17 13.01 3.28
C ALA A 109 9.75 14.26 2.59
N LEU A 110 9.07 14.77 1.56
CA LEU A 110 9.48 15.99 0.85
C LEU A 110 9.43 17.22 1.77
N GLU A 111 8.44 17.32 2.65
CA GLU A 111 8.37 18.42 3.63
C GLU A 111 9.53 18.37 4.63
N LEU A 112 9.89 17.19 5.13
CA LEU A 112 11.04 17.03 6.03
C LEU A 112 12.37 17.34 5.35
N LEU A 113 12.51 16.99 4.06
CA LEU A 113 13.68 17.35 3.25
C LEU A 113 13.74 18.85 3.00
N ALA A 114 12.60 19.48 2.66
CA ALA A 114 12.51 20.90 2.36
C ALA A 114 12.82 21.78 3.59
N THR A 115 12.43 21.34 4.78
CA THR A 115 12.74 22.02 6.05
C THR A 115 14.15 21.75 6.57
N GLY A 116 14.87 20.78 5.98
CA GLY A 116 16.20 20.36 6.40
C GLY A 116 16.23 19.43 7.63
N VAL A 117 15.07 19.05 8.17
CA VAL A 117 14.96 18.09 9.27
C VAL A 117 15.49 16.73 8.84
N TRP A 118 15.10 16.28 7.65
CA TRP A 118 15.77 15.19 6.95
C TRP A 118 16.82 15.78 6.02
N SER A 119 18.05 15.29 6.12
CA SER A 119 19.13 15.68 5.23
C SER A 119 20.17 14.57 5.11
N GLY A 120 20.85 14.50 3.97
CA GLY A 120 21.83 13.45 3.68
C GLY A 120 22.36 13.55 2.25
N VAL A 121 23.42 12.79 1.96
CA VAL A 121 24.06 12.73 0.64
C VAL A 121 24.02 11.29 0.12
N GLY A 122 23.60 11.12 -1.13
CA GLY A 122 23.51 9.81 -1.79
C GLY A 122 22.07 9.37 -2.03
N VAL A 123 21.88 8.06 -2.25
CA VAL A 123 20.57 7.43 -2.44
C VAL A 123 20.17 6.79 -1.11
N LEU A 124 19.33 7.49 -0.36
CA LEU A 124 18.92 7.09 0.99
C LEU A 124 17.43 6.74 0.98
N GLY A 125 17.10 5.55 1.50
CA GLY A 125 15.73 5.18 1.81
C GLY A 125 15.22 5.89 3.08
N PRO A 126 13.90 5.93 3.32
CA PRO A 126 13.32 6.56 4.50
C PRO A 126 13.86 5.97 5.83
N GLU A 127 14.30 4.71 5.82
CA GLU A 127 14.91 4.04 6.96
C GLU A 127 16.27 4.62 7.39
N ALA A 128 16.90 5.46 6.56
CA ALA A 128 18.15 6.13 6.89
C ALA A 128 17.95 7.39 7.75
N PHE A 129 16.71 7.85 7.93
CA PHE A 129 16.37 9.08 8.63
C PHE A 129 15.63 8.81 9.96
N ASP A 130 15.61 9.79 10.85
CA ASP A 130 14.81 9.70 12.08
C ASP A 130 13.32 9.63 11.74
N SER A 131 12.64 8.59 12.23
CA SER A 131 11.22 8.35 11.96
C SER A 131 10.30 9.19 12.83
N VAL A 132 10.78 9.73 13.95
CA VAL A 132 9.93 10.49 14.89
C VAL A 132 9.34 11.74 14.23
N PRO A 133 10.12 12.62 13.57
CA PRO A 133 9.57 13.80 12.89
C PRO A 133 8.57 13.45 11.79
N PHE A 134 8.73 12.31 11.11
CA PHE A 134 7.79 11.86 10.09
C PHE A 134 6.44 11.50 10.68
N LEU A 135 6.44 10.71 11.75
CA LEU A 135 5.21 10.29 12.42
C LEU A 135 4.49 11.48 13.08
N GLU A 136 5.25 12.41 13.66
CA GLU A 136 4.70 13.64 14.24
C GLU A 136 4.10 14.56 13.17
N LEU A 137 4.76 14.73 12.03
CA LEU A 137 4.25 15.57 10.94
C LEU A 137 2.99 14.96 10.31
N LEU A 138 2.99 13.63 10.11
CA LEU A 138 1.83 12.89 9.61
C LEU A 138 0.58 13.13 10.47
N GLU A 139 0.72 13.10 11.80
CA GLU A 139 -0.39 13.35 12.71
C GLU A 139 -0.74 14.85 12.81
N SER A 140 0.25 15.71 13.04
CA SER A 140 0.01 17.12 13.40
C SER A 140 -0.37 18.02 12.23
N ALA A 141 0.28 17.89 11.07
CA ALA A 141 0.02 18.73 9.90
C ALA A 141 -1.08 18.16 9.01
N HIS A 142 -1.27 16.85 9.02
CA HIS A 142 -2.18 16.18 8.08
C HIS A 142 -3.31 15.39 8.74
N GLY A 143 -3.36 15.35 10.07
CA GLY A 143 -4.44 14.70 10.82
C GLY A 143 -4.44 13.18 10.70
N GLN A 144 -3.33 12.57 10.28
CA GLN A 144 -3.24 11.15 9.96
C GLN A 144 -2.58 10.38 11.10
N LYS A 145 -3.41 9.68 11.87
CA LYS A 145 -2.94 8.89 13.01
C LYS A 145 -2.41 7.54 12.53
N PHE A 146 -1.30 7.12 13.12
CA PHE A 146 -0.83 5.74 13.06
C PHE A 146 -1.20 5.02 14.36
N GLY A 147 -1.47 3.73 14.25
CA GLY A 147 -1.73 2.85 15.38
C GLY A 147 -0.53 1.97 15.67
N HIS A 148 -0.41 1.56 16.93
CA HIS A 148 0.45 0.47 17.33
C HIS A 148 -0.30 -0.47 18.25
N ARG A 149 -0.04 -1.77 18.11
CA ARG A 149 -0.62 -2.82 18.96
C ARG A 149 0.48 -3.75 19.43
N GLU A 150 0.55 -4.00 20.73
CA GLU A 150 1.36 -5.09 21.28
C GLU A 150 0.69 -6.42 20.94
N GLU A 151 1.46 -7.36 20.40
CA GLU A 151 0.99 -8.71 20.13
C GLU A 151 1.46 -9.64 21.25
N THR A 152 0.56 -10.51 21.70
CA THR A 152 0.92 -11.52 22.70
C THR A 152 2.02 -12.42 22.15
N VAL A 153 3.13 -12.53 22.88
CA VAL A 153 4.18 -13.48 22.56
C VAL A 153 3.67 -14.89 22.87
N SER A 154 3.01 -15.54 21.90
CA SER A 154 2.69 -16.95 22.03
C SER A 154 3.98 -17.76 22.12
N ALA A 155 4.11 -18.56 23.18
CA ALA A 155 5.12 -19.60 23.25
C ALA A 155 4.91 -20.55 22.06
N LYS A 156 5.92 -20.66 21.21
CA LYS A 156 5.99 -21.72 20.20
C LYS A 156 6.32 -23.05 20.84
#